data_AF-A0A1G2DD23-F1
#
_entry.id   AF-A0A1G2DD23-F1
#
_cell.length_a   1.000
_cell.length_b   1.000
_cell.length_c   1.000
_cell.angle_alpha   90.00
_cell.angle_beta   90.00
_cell.angle_gamma   90.00
#
_symmetry.space_group_name_H-M   'P 1'
#
loop_
_entity.id
_entity.type
_entity.pdbx_description
1 polymer ?
#
loop_
_entity_poly.entity_id
_entity_poly.type
_entity_poly.pdbx_seq_one_letter_code
_entity_poly.pdbx_strand_id
1 'polypeptide(L)'
;MLTRVSDNALRRLVSEANVRGFTSFTLNRLKNENPGYAHLANFFARKTRAELGERGLRLSLDLFAIAYRSLELSERYPDPKRPILSLEHDPITTASPEARASAKTIADEVIARCRKGHGA
;
A
#
# COMPACT_ATOMS: atom_id res chain seq x y z
N MET A 1 18.30 5.58 5.41
CA MET A 1 17.75 6.64 4.53
C MET A 1 16.61 6.00 3.75
N LEU A 2 15.36 6.38 4.04
CA LEU A 2 14.21 5.93 3.26
C LEU A 2 14.24 6.70 1.92
N THR A 3 14.19 6.00 0.81
CA THR A 3 14.23 6.55 -0.56
C THR A 3 12.97 6.10 -1.27
N ARG A 4 12.42 6.89 -2.18
CA ARG A 4 11.22 6.45 -2.91
C ARG A 4 11.53 5.16 -3.67
N VAL A 5 10.54 4.29 -3.78
CA VAL A 5 10.63 3.12 -4.66
C VAL A 5 10.72 3.63 -6.09
N SER A 6 11.71 3.15 -6.86
CA SER A 6 11.81 3.52 -8.28
C SER A 6 10.53 3.16 -9.05
N ASP A 7 10.17 3.94 -10.08
CA ASP A 7 8.99 3.70 -10.92
C ASP A 7 8.98 2.29 -11.53
N ASN A 8 10.16 1.76 -11.86
CA ASN A 8 10.30 0.40 -12.37
C ASN A 8 9.95 -0.65 -11.30
N ALA A 9 10.39 -0.45 -10.06
CA ALA A 9 10.03 -1.33 -8.95
C ALA A 9 8.54 -1.23 -8.58
N LEU A 10 7.90 -0.07 -8.70
CA LEU A 10 6.45 0.07 -8.54
C LEU A 10 5.66 -0.66 -9.63
N ARG A 11 6.11 -0.61 -10.90
CA ARG A 11 5.49 -1.40 -11.98
C ARG A 11 5.61 -2.91 -11.72
N ARG A 12 6.76 -3.36 -11.21
CA ARG A 12 6.95 -4.76 -10.80
C ARG A 12 6.02 -5.12 -9.65
N LEU A 13 5.86 -4.26 -8.66
CA LEU A 13 4.92 -4.46 -7.55
C LEU A 13 3.48 -4.65 -8.04
N VAL A 14 3.00 -3.82 -8.97
CA VAL A 14 1.66 -3.97 -9.54
C VAL A 14 1.50 -5.32 -10.25
N SER A 15 2.52 -5.77 -10.97
CA SER A 15 2.52 -7.09 -11.59
C SER A 15 2.53 -8.23 -10.56
N GLU A 16 3.37 -8.12 -9.51
CA GLU A 16 3.45 -9.09 -8.40
C GLU A 16 2.12 -9.17 -7.63
N ALA A 17 1.48 -8.03 -7.37
CA ALA A 17 0.22 -7.96 -6.61
C ALA A 17 -0.96 -8.66 -7.32
N ASN A 18 -0.90 -8.79 -8.64
CA ASN A 18 -1.90 -9.52 -9.42
C ASN A 18 -1.68 -11.05 -9.39
N VAL A 19 -0.54 -11.53 -8.89
CA VAL A 19 -0.24 -12.97 -8.80
C VAL A 19 -1.04 -13.60 -7.66
N ARG A 20 -1.66 -14.76 -7.94
CA ARG A 20 -2.40 -15.53 -6.93
C ARG A 20 -1.48 -15.90 -5.77
N GLY A 21 -1.90 -15.56 -4.55
CA GLY A 21 -1.15 -15.85 -3.32
C GLY A 21 -0.12 -14.80 -2.93
N PHE A 22 -0.03 -13.66 -3.63
CA PHE A 22 0.83 -12.55 -3.27
C PHE A 22 0.69 -12.15 -1.79
N THR A 23 -0.54 -11.93 -1.34
CA THR A 23 -0.83 -11.46 0.03
C THR A 23 -0.36 -12.46 1.07
N SER A 24 -0.72 -13.75 0.94
CA SER A 24 -0.35 -14.77 1.92
C SER A 24 1.16 -15.01 1.96
N PHE A 25 1.83 -15.04 0.81
CA PHE A 25 3.29 -15.15 0.73
C PHE A 25 3.98 -13.98 1.41
N THR A 26 3.55 -12.76 1.09
CA THR A 26 4.17 -11.52 1.58
C THR A 26 3.94 -11.35 3.09
N LEU A 27 2.75 -11.68 3.60
CA LEU A 27 2.47 -11.64 5.04
C LEU A 27 3.20 -12.75 5.82
N ASN A 28 3.40 -13.93 5.23
CA ASN A 28 4.22 -14.96 5.87
C ASN A 28 5.67 -14.51 5.99
N ARG A 29 6.21 -13.86 4.95
CA ARG A 29 7.55 -13.26 5.01
C ARG A 29 7.62 -12.17 6.08
N LEU A 30 6.64 -11.26 6.12
CA LEU A 30 6.53 -10.24 7.16
C LEU A 30 6.55 -10.85 8.57
N LYS A 31 5.80 -11.93 8.79
CA LYS A 31 5.76 -12.64 10.07
C LYS A 31 7.12 -13.20 10.47
N ASN A 32 7.88 -13.71 9.51
CA ASN A 32 9.19 -14.32 9.77
C ASN A 32 10.28 -13.26 9.99
N GLU A 33 10.25 -12.15 9.25
CA GLU A 33 11.26 -11.10 9.35
C GLU A 33 10.97 -10.09 10.47
N ASN A 34 9.69 -9.72 10.64
CA ASN A 34 9.25 -8.67 11.58
C ASN A 34 7.94 -9.07 12.28
N PRO A 35 7.96 -10.02 13.23
CA PRO A 35 6.76 -10.56 13.86
C PRO A 35 5.92 -9.51 14.60
N GLY A 36 6.54 -8.48 15.19
CA GLY A 36 5.82 -7.39 15.83
C GLY A 36 4.90 -6.62 14.87
N TYR A 37 5.38 -6.32 13.67
CA TYR A 37 4.57 -5.68 12.64
C TYR A 37 3.51 -6.61 12.06
N ALA A 38 3.79 -7.92 11.95
CA ALA A 38 2.76 -8.89 11.59
C ALA A 38 1.63 -8.98 12.63
N HIS A 39 1.95 -8.84 13.92
CA HIS A 39 0.94 -8.76 14.98
C HIS A 39 0.07 -7.51 14.87
N LEU A 40 0.67 -6.34 14.62
CA LEU A 40 -0.09 -5.10 14.39
C LEU A 40 -0.97 -5.18 13.14
N ALA A 41 -0.45 -5.68 12.03
CA ALA A 41 -1.22 -5.88 10.80
C ALA A 41 -2.45 -6.76 11.04
N ASN A 42 -2.28 -7.89 11.77
CA ASN A 42 -3.39 -8.76 12.13
C ASN A 42 -4.39 -8.09 13.09
N PHE A 43 -3.93 -7.29 14.04
CA PHE A 43 -4.81 -6.53 14.95
C PHE A 43 -5.70 -5.56 14.16
N PHE A 44 -5.11 -4.75 13.28
CA PHE A 44 -5.86 -3.82 12.45
C PHE A 44 -6.80 -4.53 11.49
N ALA A 45 -6.35 -5.61 10.84
CA ALA A 45 -7.20 -6.39 9.94
C ALA A 45 -8.43 -6.97 10.67
N ARG A 46 -8.27 -7.43 11.91
CA ARG A 46 -9.40 -7.87 12.76
C ARG A 46 -10.33 -6.72 13.15
N LYS A 47 -9.80 -5.53 13.46
CA LYS A 47 -10.65 -4.35 13.67
C LYS A 47 -11.46 -4.00 12.43
N THR A 48 -10.82 -3.97 11.26
CA THR A 48 -11.52 -3.72 9.99
C THR A 48 -12.57 -4.80 9.69
N ARG A 49 -12.30 -6.06 10.06
CA ARG A 49 -13.29 -7.13 9.98
C ARG A 49 -14.54 -6.85 10.81
N ALA A 50 -14.39 -6.32 12.02
CA ALA A 50 -15.51 -6.02 12.89
C ALA A 50 -16.42 -4.93 12.28
N GLU A 51 -15.83 -3.95 11.60
CA GLU A 51 -16.56 -2.83 10.97
C GLU A 51 -17.13 -3.16 9.59
N LEU A 52 -16.40 -3.91 8.77
CA LEU A 52 -16.66 -4.08 7.33
C LEU A 52 -16.81 -5.56 6.90
N GLY A 53 -16.81 -6.49 7.86
CA GLY A 53 -16.91 -7.93 7.60
C GLY A 53 -15.66 -8.54 6.93
N GLU A 54 -15.83 -9.73 6.35
CA GLU A 54 -14.72 -10.47 5.71
C GLU A 54 -14.06 -9.73 4.56
N ARG A 55 -14.82 -8.90 3.83
CA ARG A 55 -14.27 -8.05 2.77
C ARG A 55 -13.29 -7.02 3.34
N GLY A 56 -13.62 -6.43 4.48
CA GLY A 56 -12.74 -5.53 5.22
C GLY A 56 -11.46 -6.21 5.71
N LEU A 57 -11.58 -7.43 6.25
CA LEU A 57 -10.42 -8.23 6.64
C LEU A 57 -9.46 -8.40 5.47
N ARG A 58 -9.98 -8.86 4.32
CA ARG A 58 -9.17 -9.16 3.14
C ARG A 58 -8.50 -7.91 2.59
N LEU A 59 -9.25 -6.82 2.48
CA LEU A 59 -8.72 -5.54 2.02
C LEU A 59 -7.57 -5.04 2.91
N SER A 60 -7.74 -5.09 4.23
CA SER A 60 -6.68 -4.69 5.16
C SER A 60 -5.43 -5.56 5.01
N LEU A 61 -5.58 -6.88 4.89
CA LEU A 61 -4.44 -7.78 4.68
C LEU A 61 -3.71 -7.50 3.35
N ASP A 62 -4.46 -7.26 2.27
CA ASP A 62 -3.88 -6.89 0.96
C ASP A 62 -3.10 -5.57 1.05
N LEU A 63 -3.66 -4.57 1.74
CA LEU A 63 -2.99 -3.28 1.97
C LEU A 63 -1.68 -3.45 2.76
N PHE A 64 -1.68 -4.26 3.82
CA PHE A 64 -0.46 -4.53 4.58
C PHE A 64 0.60 -5.26 3.75
N ALA A 65 0.20 -6.23 2.92
CA ALA A 65 1.12 -6.92 2.03
C ALA A 65 1.75 -5.96 1.01
N ILE A 66 0.95 -5.11 0.37
CA ILE A 66 1.43 -4.11 -0.59
C ILE A 66 2.37 -3.10 0.09
N ALA A 67 2.00 -2.60 1.28
CA ALA A 67 2.80 -1.63 2.02
C ALA A 67 4.16 -2.21 2.41
N TYR A 68 4.17 -3.42 2.99
CA TYR A 68 5.42 -4.08 3.36
C TYR A 68 6.29 -4.37 2.14
N ARG A 69 5.71 -4.87 1.05
CA ARG A 69 6.47 -5.12 -0.18
C ARG A 69 7.05 -3.84 -0.77
N SER A 70 6.32 -2.74 -0.70
CA SER A 70 6.81 -1.42 -1.14
C SER A 70 8.02 -0.97 -0.32
N LEU A 71 8.01 -1.20 1.00
CA LEU A 71 9.16 -0.92 1.86
C LEU A 71 10.37 -1.80 1.51
N GLU A 72 10.17 -3.10 1.30
CA GLU A 72 11.28 -3.97 0.86
C GLU A 72 11.89 -3.51 -0.48
N LEU A 73 11.05 -3.03 -1.40
CA LEU A 73 11.51 -2.53 -2.69
C LEU A 73 12.21 -1.16 -2.56
N SER A 74 11.85 -0.33 -1.58
CA SER A 74 12.51 0.96 -1.38
C SER A 74 13.93 0.78 -0.84
N GLU A 75 14.15 -0.25 -0.03
CA GLU A 75 15.47 -0.63 0.49
C GLU A 75 16.36 -1.26 -0.60
N ARG A 76 15.77 -2.10 -1.46
CA ARG A 76 16.51 -2.84 -2.50
C ARG A 76 16.73 -2.05 -3.80
N TYR A 77 15.78 -1.19 -4.17
CA TYR A 77 15.81 -0.39 -5.39
C TYR A 77 15.51 1.08 -5.06
N PRO A 78 16.36 1.71 -4.25
CA PRO A 78 16.20 3.10 -3.86
C PRO A 78 16.22 3.98 -5.11
N ASP A 79 15.28 4.92 -5.26
CA ASP A 79 15.40 5.99 -6.25
C ASP A 79 16.44 7.02 -5.74
N PRO A 80 17.65 7.07 -6.35
CA PRO A 80 18.71 7.96 -5.88
C PRO A 80 18.39 9.43 -6.14
N LYS A 81 17.41 9.75 -7.01
CA LYS A 81 17.01 11.11 -7.33
C LYS A 81 15.93 11.66 -6.39
N ARG A 82 15.34 10.80 -5.54
CA ARG A 82 14.18 11.16 -4.69
C ARG A 82 14.34 10.55 -3.29
N PRO A 83 15.16 11.15 -2.42
CA PRO A 83 15.14 10.81 -1.01
C PRO A 83 13.72 10.97 -0.45
N ILE A 84 13.26 10.05 0.40
CA ILE A 84 12.09 10.30 1.26
C ILE A 84 12.62 11.26 2.31
N LEU A 85 12.45 12.55 2.03
CA LEU A 85 12.67 13.60 3.02
C LEU A 85 11.79 13.26 4.23
N SER A 86 12.43 13.34 5.40
CA SER A 86 11.89 13.14 6.75
C SER A 86 10.35 13.18 6.88
N LEU A 87 9.81 12.27 7.69
CA LEU A 87 8.41 12.21 8.17
C LEU A 87 7.88 13.53 8.79
N GLU A 88 8.72 14.57 8.90
CA GLU A 88 8.36 15.89 9.38
C GLU A 88 7.49 16.71 8.42
N HIS A 89 7.35 16.32 7.16
CA HIS A 89 6.53 17.05 6.20
C HIS A 89 5.39 16.17 5.68
N ASP A 90 4.18 16.45 6.16
CA ASP A 90 2.98 15.85 5.63
C ASP A 90 2.92 16.09 4.10
N PRO A 91 2.90 15.03 3.27
CA PRO A 91 2.82 15.18 1.82
C PRO A 91 1.57 15.91 1.38
N ILE A 92 0.53 15.96 2.23
CA ILE A 92 -0.61 16.85 2.03
C ILE A 92 -0.12 18.28 2.12
N THR A 93 0.52 18.74 3.19
CA THR A 93 0.88 20.15 3.39
C THR A 93 1.88 20.68 2.35
N THR A 94 2.72 19.82 1.79
CA THR A 94 3.75 20.18 0.79
C THR A 94 3.29 20.06 -0.66
N ALA A 95 2.21 19.34 -0.95
CA ALA A 95 1.67 19.24 -2.30
C ALA A 95 1.00 20.56 -2.72
N SER A 96 1.25 21.00 -3.96
CA SER A 96 0.55 22.14 -4.55
C SER A 96 -0.97 21.87 -4.59
N PRO A 97 -1.83 22.90 -4.50
CA PRO A 97 -3.27 22.74 -4.59
C PRO A 97 -3.71 21.94 -5.83
N GLU A 98 -3.02 22.13 -6.95
CA GLU A 98 -3.24 21.43 -8.21
C GLU A 98 -2.91 19.94 -8.12
N ALA A 99 -1.77 19.58 -7.50
CA ALA A 99 -1.37 18.20 -7.30
C ALA A 99 -2.35 17.45 -6.39
N ARG A 100 -2.87 18.12 -5.34
CA ARG A 100 -3.90 17.55 -4.45
C ARG A 100 -5.22 17.33 -5.19
N ALA A 101 -5.66 18.31 -5.98
CA ALA A 101 -6.88 18.22 -6.76
C ALA A 101 -6.81 17.09 -7.80
N SER A 102 -5.69 17.00 -8.52
CA SER A 102 -5.45 15.94 -9.50
C SER A 102 -5.44 14.54 -8.86
N ALA A 103 -4.72 14.37 -7.74
CA ALA A 103 -4.69 13.10 -7.02
C ALA A 103 -6.08 12.69 -6.50
N LYS A 104 -6.87 13.64 -6.01
CA LYS A 104 -8.26 13.40 -5.59
C LYS A 104 -9.14 12.96 -6.76
N THR A 105 -9.07 13.66 -7.90
CA THR A 105 -9.86 13.30 -9.10
C THR A 105 -9.53 11.88 -9.57
N ILE A 106 -8.24 11.52 -9.64
CA ILE A 106 -7.82 10.17 -10.01
C ILE A 106 -8.35 9.12 -9.02
N ALA A 107 -8.28 9.41 -7.72
CA ALA A 107 -8.80 8.51 -6.69
C ALA A 107 -10.33 8.34 -6.81
N ASP A 108 -11.07 9.43 -7.00
CA ASP A 108 -12.53 9.44 -7.14
C ASP A 108 -12.97 8.66 -8.40
N GLU A 109 -12.26 8.82 -9.53
CA GLU A 109 -12.50 8.07 -10.76
C GLU A 109 -12.29 6.56 -10.57
N VAL A 110 -11.22 6.18 -9.87
CA VAL A 110 -10.93 4.77 -9.55
C VAL A 110 -12.01 4.18 -8.64
N ILE A 111 -12.42 4.92 -7.59
CA ILE A 111 -13.49 4.51 -6.66
C ILE A 111 -14.81 4.32 -7.43
N ALA A 112 -15.17 5.26 -8.30
CA ALA A 112 -16.38 5.18 -9.10
C ALA A 112 -16.38 3.97 -10.04
N ARG A 113 -15.24 3.66 -10.68
CA ARG A 113 -15.09 2.48 -11.54
C ARG A 113 -15.23 1.18 -10.76
N CYS A 114 -14.63 1.08 -9.57
CA CYS A 114 -14.75 -0.10 -8.71
C CYS A 114 -16.18 -0.34 -8.21
N ARG A 115 -16.94 0.73 -7.93
CA ARG A 115 -18.36 0.65 -7.52
C ARG A 115 -19.27 0.16 -8.65
N LYS A 116 -19.02 0.58 -9.90
CA LYS A 116 -19.81 0.13 -11.07
C LYS A 116 -19.59 -1.35 -11.41
N GLY A 117 -18.42 -1.92 -11.09
CA GLY A 117 -18.09 -3.32 -11.39
C GLY A 117 -18.64 -4.37 -10.39
N HIS A 118 -19.25 -3.97 -9.27
CA HIS A 118 -19.75 -4.89 -8.23
C HIS A 118 -21.28 -4.93 -8.13
N GLY A 119 -21.98 -4.35 -9.11
CA GLY A 119 -23.44 -4.45 -9.27
C GLY A 119 -23.79 -5.32 -10.46
N ALA A 120 -23.50 -6.62 -10.38
CA ALA A 120 -24.01 -7.68 -11.24
C ALA A 120 -24.04 -8.98 -10.43
#